data_AF-A0A970IIX9-F1
#
_entry.id   AF-A0A970IIX9-F1
#
_cell.length_a   1.000
_cell.length_b   1.000
_cell.length_c   1.000
_cell.angle_alpha   90.00
_cell.angle_beta   90.00
_cell.angle_gamma   90.00
#
_symmetry.space_group_name_H-M   'P 1'
#
loop_
_entity.id
_entity.type
_entity.pdbx_description
1 polymer ?
#
loop_
_entity_poly.entity_id
_entity_poly.type
_entity_poly.pdbx_seq_one_letter_code
_entity_poly.pdbx_strand_id
1 'polypeptide(L)'
;MTRAQARANMERYIQTVVEHFDTRYPGVVTTWDVVNEAFKDGVSSVSESTDWKDHLRPETQSGWIKAYSNGMAEGEDPSDFIYDAFVFARRYTYAKLFYNDFNLYQDGKSKLVARMVLELNARYKDEYPEDPRMLIEGVGMQSHNYIQDTPPSSVERGIQNLLASGVDLMITELDLFCFFPWNAQPTIYLDLKDRLKAADLMGVNGTQAQKDYWIDRGVTNGSQIEVIQAELFAEYFQIYKKYADHIDRVTFWGLSDTASWRRGHNPLLWNSDWIPKDAFYAVSDPEGYLASGGVS
;
A
#
# COMPACT_ATOMS: atom_id res chain seq x y z
N MET A 1 21.37 -20.92 5.67
CA MET A 1 21.40 -20.68 4.21
C MET A 1 22.39 -19.56 3.95
N THR A 2 23.32 -19.75 3.01
CA THR A 2 24.28 -18.70 2.60
C THR A 2 23.64 -17.78 1.56
N ARG A 3 24.23 -16.59 1.32
CA ARG A 3 23.84 -15.66 0.26
C ARG A 3 23.75 -16.33 -1.10
N ALA A 4 24.80 -17.04 -1.52
CA ALA A 4 24.83 -17.75 -2.79
C ALA A 4 23.68 -18.76 -2.93
N GLN A 5 23.37 -19.51 -1.87
CA GLN A 5 22.27 -20.46 -1.90
C GLN A 5 20.90 -19.79 -1.87
N ALA A 6 20.75 -18.68 -1.14
CA ALA A 6 19.54 -17.88 -1.12
C ALA A 6 19.23 -17.28 -2.50
N ARG A 7 20.25 -16.72 -3.15
CA ARG A 7 20.19 -16.16 -4.50
C ARG A 7 19.78 -17.22 -5.53
N ALA A 8 20.42 -18.38 -5.52
CA ALA A 8 20.06 -19.49 -6.42
C ALA A 8 18.63 -20.01 -6.18
N ASN A 9 18.21 -20.11 -4.92
CA ASN A 9 16.84 -20.50 -4.58
C ASN A 9 15.80 -19.47 -5.03
N MET A 10 16.12 -18.18 -4.91
CA MET A 10 15.27 -17.07 -5.35
C MET A 10 15.08 -17.10 -6.86
N GLU A 11 16.17 -17.17 -7.64
CA GLU A 11 16.10 -17.26 -9.10
C GLU A 11 15.25 -18.45 -9.54
N ARG A 12 15.49 -19.64 -8.94
CA ARG A 12 14.70 -20.84 -9.23
C ARG A 12 13.22 -20.65 -8.93
N TYR A 13 12.87 -20.05 -7.79
CA TYR A 13 11.48 -19.79 -7.43
C TYR A 13 10.82 -18.84 -8.42
N ILE A 14 11.44 -17.69 -8.68
CA ILE A 14 10.92 -16.66 -9.58
C ILE A 14 10.73 -17.23 -10.99
N GLN A 15 11.76 -17.88 -11.53
CA GLN A 15 11.67 -18.55 -12.83
C GLN A 15 10.50 -19.54 -12.88
N THR A 16 10.42 -20.45 -11.90
CA THR A 16 9.41 -21.51 -11.90
C THR A 16 7.98 -20.93 -11.86
N VAL A 17 7.75 -19.91 -11.03
CA VAL A 17 6.43 -19.28 -10.91
C VAL A 17 6.08 -18.48 -12.16
N VAL A 18 6.98 -17.64 -12.62
CA VAL A 18 6.77 -16.81 -13.81
C VAL A 18 6.51 -17.68 -15.03
N GLU A 19 7.38 -18.65 -15.31
CA GLU A 19 7.23 -19.54 -16.46
C GLU A 19 5.94 -20.37 -16.37
N HIS A 20 5.51 -20.76 -15.17
CA HIS A 20 4.23 -21.46 -15.00
C HIS A 20 3.07 -20.63 -15.53
N PHE A 21 2.97 -19.37 -15.11
CA PHE A 21 1.87 -18.49 -15.52
C PHE A 21 2.01 -18.06 -16.98
N ASP A 22 3.19 -17.66 -17.43
CA ASP A 22 3.40 -17.20 -18.80
C ASP A 22 3.20 -18.34 -19.82
N THR A 23 3.51 -19.58 -19.45
CA THR A 23 3.30 -20.75 -20.32
C THR A 23 1.85 -21.24 -20.31
N ARG A 24 1.21 -21.34 -19.13
CA ARG A 24 -0.12 -21.95 -19.02
C ARG A 24 -1.27 -20.96 -19.19
N TYR A 25 -1.02 -19.69 -18.92
CA TYR A 25 -2.01 -18.62 -18.92
C TYR A 25 -1.41 -17.35 -19.59
N PRO A 26 -0.95 -17.46 -20.86
CA PRO A 26 -0.24 -16.38 -21.53
C PRO A 26 -1.09 -15.11 -21.58
N GLY A 27 -0.49 -13.99 -21.15
CA GLY A 27 -1.13 -12.67 -21.12
C GLY A 27 -2.11 -12.44 -19.97
N VAL A 28 -2.31 -13.42 -19.07
CA VAL A 28 -3.18 -13.23 -17.89
C VAL A 28 -2.49 -12.41 -16.81
N VAL A 29 -1.21 -12.68 -16.55
CA VAL A 29 -0.44 -11.89 -15.58
C VAL A 29 0.17 -10.70 -16.30
N THR A 30 -0.37 -9.52 -16.03
CA THR A 30 0.11 -8.26 -16.62
C THR A 30 1.16 -7.58 -15.76
N THR A 31 1.15 -7.85 -14.45
CA THR A 31 1.98 -7.18 -13.44
C THR A 31 2.37 -8.12 -12.31
N TRP A 32 3.56 -7.94 -11.72
CA TRP A 32 4.02 -8.65 -10.53
C TRP A 32 4.46 -7.70 -9.43
N ASP A 33 3.99 -7.93 -8.20
CA ASP A 33 4.63 -7.40 -7.00
C ASP A 33 5.84 -8.29 -6.67
N VAL A 34 7.01 -7.92 -7.19
CA VAL A 34 8.23 -8.76 -7.12
C VAL A 34 8.79 -8.80 -5.69
N VAL A 35 8.76 -7.66 -5.01
CA VAL A 35 9.16 -7.51 -3.60
C VAL A 35 8.07 -6.72 -2.88
N ASN A 36 7.66 -7.22 -1.72
CA ASN A 36 6.63 -6.63 -0.87
C ASN A 36 7.21 -6.20 0.47
N GLU A 37 6.87 -4.99 0.95
CA GLU A 37 7.07 -4.52 2.33
C GLU A 37 8.50 -4.60 2.88
N ALA A 38 9.49 -4.36 2.02
CA ALA A 38 10.91 -4.42 2.39
C ALA A 38 11.35 -3.34 3.41
N PHE A 39 10.68 -2.19 3.47
CA PHE A 39 11.04 -1.09 4.38
C PHE A 39 10.45 -1.27 5.78
N LYS A 40 11.18 -0.76 6.78
CA LYS A 40 10.68 -0.66 8.16
C LYS A 40 9.57 0.40 8.27
N ASP A 41 8.78 0.28 9.31
CA ASP A 41 7.64 1.17 9.57
C ASP A 41 8.05 2.43 10.34
N GLY A 42 7.18 3.44 10.33
CA GLY A 42 7.33 4.64 11.15
C GLY A 42 8.35 5.67 10.65
N VAL A 43 8.68 5.65 9.35
CA VAL A 43 9.61 6.61 8.74
C VAL A 43 8.84 7.85 8.25
N SER A 44 8.62 8.81 9.16
CA SER A 44 7.82 10.00 8.87
C SER A 44 8.55 11.02 7.98
N SER A 45 9.86 11.19 8.15
CA SER A 45 10.69 12.13 7.38
C SER A 45 12.14 11.65 7.28
N VAL A 46 12.87 12.09 6.26
CA VAL A 46 14.29 11.76 6.02
C VAL A 46 15.05 12.97 5.48
N SER A 47 16.36 13.03 5.72
CA SER A 47 17.22 14.03 5.07
C SER A 47 17.53 13.60 3.62
N GLU A 48 18.05 14.53 2.81
CA GLU A 48 18.47 14.24 1.44
C GLU A 48 19.59 13.19 1.38
N SER A 49 20.49 13.18 2.37
CA SER A 49 21.62 12.26 2.45
C SER A 49 21.30 10.90 3.05
N THR A 50 20.04 10.65 3.44
CA THR A 50 19.66 9.37 4.07
C THR A 50 19.72 8.24 3.05
N ASP A 51 20.51 7.20 3.35
CA ASP A 51 20.54 5.97 2.59
C ASP A 51 19.27 5.13 2.86
N TRP A 52 18.64 4.65 1.80
CA TRP A 52 17.44 3.82 1.89
C TRP A 52 17.75 2.43 2.46
N LYS A 53 18.98 1.94 2.31
CA LYS A 53 19.41 0.61 2.80
C LYS A 53 19.33 0.52 4.32
N ASP A 54 19.61 1.61 5.03
CA ASP A 54 19.49 1.73 6.50
C ASP A 54 18.03 1.64 7.02
N HIS A 55 17.07 1.60 6.10
CA HIS A 55 15.65 1.65 6.39
C HIS A 55 14.90 0.40 5.93
N LEU A 56 15.63 -0.63 5.52
CA LEU A 56 15.06 -1.95 5.29
C LEU A 56 14.72 -2.65 6.61
N ARG A 57 13.80 -3.62 6.54
CA ARG A 57 13.47 -4.50 7.66
C ARG A 57 14.73 -5.27 8.09
N PRO A 58 15.06 -5.28 9.39
CA PRO A 58 16.27 -5.94 9.88
C PRO A 58 16.18 -7.47 9.75
N GLU A 59 17.28 -8.17 9.98
CA GLU A 59 17.35 -9.66 9.93
C GLU A 59 16.35 -10.38 10.84
N THR A 60 15.88 -9.71 11.91
CA THR A 60 14.84 -10.25 12.81
C THR A 60 13.45 -10.26 12.18
N GLN A 61 13.25 -9.50 11.10
CA GLN A 61 11.99 -9.37 10.37
C GLN A 61 12.09 -9.82 8.91
N SER A 62 13.30 -9.85 8.32
CA SER A 62 13.53 -10.25 6.93
C SER A 62 14.47 -11.45 6.84
N GLY A 63 13.93 -12.59 6.41
CA GLY A 63 14.72 -13.77 6.09
C GLY A 63 15.68 -13.55 4.91
N TRP A 64 15.35 -12.60 4.02
CA TRP A 64 16.20 -12.24 2.87
C TRP A 64 17.44 -11.47 3.32
N ILE A 65 17.30 -10.41 4.11
CA ILE A 65 18.44 -9.69 4.70
C ILE A 65 19.33 -10.67 5.46
N LYS A 66 18.75 -11.50 6.34
CA LYS A 66 19.50 -12.50 7.10
C LYS A 66 20.32 -13.46 6.22
N ALA A 67 19.74 -13.90 5.11
CA ALA A 67 20.42 -14.82 4.21
C ALA A 67 21.47 -14.12 3.34
N TYR A 68 21.19 -12.91 2.86
CA TYR A 68 22.10 -12.12 2.02
C TYR A 68 23.28 -11.50 2.81
N SER A 69 23.14 -11.31 4.13
CA SER A 69 24.26 -10.99 5.04
C SER A 69 25.22 -12.16 5.24
N ASN A 70 24.76 -13.41 5.05
CA ASN A 70 25.52 -14.59 5.44
C ASN A 70 26.44 -15.10 4.31
N GLY A 71 27.76 -14.90 4.47
CA GLY A 71 28.76 -15.29 3.48
C GLY A 71 28.95 -14.24 2.38
N MET A 72 28.73 -12.98 2.72
CA MET A 72 28.88 -11.81 1.86
C MET A 72 30.35 -11.50 1.60
N ALA A 73 30.70 -11.21 0.35
CA ALA A 73 32.02 -10.74 -0.07
C ALA A 73 32.18 -9.23 0.16
N GLU A 74 33.43 -8.74 0.05
CA GLU A 74 33.70 -7.30 0.11
C GLU A 74 32.98 -6.56 -1.02
N GLY A 75 32.26 -5.50 -0.69
CA GLY A 75 31.51 -4.68 -1.65
C GLY A 75 30.08 -5.15 -1.94
N GLU A 76 29.65 -6.30 -1.43
CA GLU A 76 28.25 -6.72 -1.46
C GLU A 76 27.45 -6.08 -0.32
N ASP A 77 26.13 -5.96 -0.50
CA ASP A 77 25.22 -5.44 0.52
C ASP A 77 24.01 -6.37 0.71
N PRO A 78 23.45 -6.52 1.93
CA PRO A 78 22.28 -7.36 2.14
C PRO A 78 21.06 -6.93 1.31
N SER A 79 20.93 -5.64 0.99
CA SER A 79 19.85 -5.07 0.16
C SER A 79 19.85 -5.56 -1.29
N ASP A 80 20.96 -6.13 -1.78
CA ASP A 80 21.07 -6.68 -3.14
C ASP A 80 20.00 -7.72 -3.46
N PHE A 81 19.38 -8.34 -2.45
CA PHE A 81 18.26 -9.28 -2.66
C PHE A 81 17.10 -8.66 -3.45
N ILE A 82 16.87 -7.34 -3.29
CA ILE A 82 15.82 -6.63 -4.03
C ILE A 82 16.22 -6.56 -5.50
N TYR A 83 17.44 -6.09 -5.78
CA TYR A 83 17.97 -6.00 -7.15
C TYR A 83 17.96 -7.36 -7.85
N ASP A 84 18.49 -8.39 -7.20
CA ASP A 84 18.50 -9.76 -7.72
C ASP A 84 17.08 -10.28 -8.01
N ALA A 85 16.11 -10.06 -7.12
CA ALA A 85 14.73 -10.48 -7.35
C ALA A 85 14.13 -9.86 -8.61
N PHE A 86 14.29 -8.55 -8.79
CA PHE A 86 13.79 -7.86 -9.98
C PHE A 86 14.55 -8.29 -11.25
N VAL A 87 15.87 -8.44 -11.20
CA VAL A 87 16.67 -8.90 -12.36
C VAL A 87 16.25 -10.30 -12.78
N PHE A 88 16.02 -11.20 -11.82
CA PHE A 88 15.52 -12.53 -12.12
C PHE A 88 14.12 -12.46 -12.74
N ALA A 89 13.19 -11.70 -12.18
CA ALA A 89 11.85 -11.56 -12.75
C ALA A 89 11.91 -11.02 -14.20
N ARG A 90 12.69 -9.97 -14.43
CA ARG A 90 12.85 -9.31 -15.74
C ARG A 90 13.37 -10.24 -16.84
N ARG A 91 14.17 -11.25 -16.47
CA ARG A 91 14.70 -12.26 -17.40
C ARG A 91 13.65 -13.24 -17.90
N TYR A 92 12.57 -13.46 -17.13
CA TYR A 92 11.59 -14.51 -17.42
C TYR A 92 10.21 -14.00 -17.81
N THR A 93 9.91 -12.71 -17.64
CA THR A 93 8.61 -12.13 -18.03
C THR A 93 8.72 -10.78 -18.74
N TYR A 94 7.65 -10.46 -19.47
CA TYR A 94 7.37 -9.13 -20.02
C TYR A 94 6.28 -8.38 -19.25
N ALA A 95 5.66 -8.99 -18.23
CA ALA A 95 4.77 -8.31 -17.31
C ALA A 95 5.48 -7.15 -16.61
N LYS A 96 4.74 -6.07 -16.28
CA LYS A 96 5.31 -4.93 -15.57
C LYS A 96 5.75 -5.34 -14.16
N LEU A 97 6.92 -4.90 -13.73
CA LEU A 97 7.47 -5.26 -12.41
C LEU A 97 7.28 -4.13 -11.39
N PHE A 98 6.62 -4.45 -10.28
CA PHE A 98 6.26 -3.51 -9.23
C PHE A 98 6.94 -3.85 -7.89
N TYR A 99 7.31 -2.80 -7.16
CA TYR A 99 7.55 -2.85 -5.72
C TYR A 99 6.28 -2.45 -4.98
N ASN A 100 5.78 -3.25 -4.03
CA ASN A 100 4.53 -2.96 -3.31
C ASN A 100 4.77 -2.77 -1.80
N ASP A 101 4.16 -1.74 -1.19
CA ASP A 101 4.30 -1.48 0.25
C ASP A 101 3.14 -0.63 0.80
N PHE A 102 2.91 -0.71 2.12
CA PHE A 102 1.98 0.14 2.86
C PHE A 102 2.68 1.38 3.45
N ASN A 103 1.87 2.30 3.97
CA ASN A 103 2.30 3.57 4.56
C ASN A 103 3.06 4.49 3.60
N LEU A 104 2.89 4.34 2.28
CA LEU A 104 3.53 5.21 1.28
C LEU A 104 2.94 6.63 1.23
N TYR A 105 1.90 6.94 2.01
CA TYR A 105 1.49 8.31 2.31
C TYR A 105 2.49 9.04 3.23
N GLN A 106 3.36 8.30 3.94
CA GLN A 106 4.39 8.89 4.80
C GLN A 106 5.51 9.45 3.94
N ASP A 107 5.85 10.73 4.15
CA ASP A 107 6.83 11.45 3.35
C ASP A 107 8.21 10.78 3.37
N GLY A 108 8.67 10.37 4.55
CA GLY A 108 9.94 9.67 4.70
C GLY A 108 9.98 8.34 3.94
N LYS A 109 9.01 7.46 4.18
CA LYS A 109 8.96 6.12 3.56
C LYS A 109 8.86 6.20 2.03
N SER A 110 7.98 7.04 1.48
CA SER A 110 7.84 7.22 0.03
C SER A 110 9.11 7.75 -0.64
N LYS A 111 9.83 8.69 -0.02
CA LYS A 111 11.12 9.18 -0.52
C LYS A 111 12.20 8.11 -0.55
N LEU A 112 12.24 7.24 0.46
CA LEU A 112 13.21 6.14 0.50
C LEU A 112 12.93 5.10 -0.58
N VAL A 113 11.66 4.77 -0.81
CA VAL A 113 11.25 3.90 -1.93
C VAL A 113 11.66 4.54 -3.26
N ALA A 114 11.38 5.83 -3.47
CA ALA A 114 11.78 6.53 -4.69
C ALA A 114 13.30 6.52 -4.92
N ARG A 115 14.11 6.65 -3.86
CA ARG A 115 15.58 6.55 -3.93
C ARG A 115 16.06 5.15 -4.30
N MET A 116 15.47 4.11 -3.70
CA MET A 116 15.74 2.72 -4.07
C MET A 116 15.43 2.49 -5.55
N VAL A 117 14.27 2.93 -6.02
CA VAL A 117 13.87 2.81 -7.43
C VAL A 117 14.88 3.49 -8.35
N LEU A 118 15.27 4.73 -8.05
CA LEU A 118 16.27 5.47 -8.83
C LEU A 118 17.63 4.73 -8.88
N GLU A 119 18.14 4.27 -7.74
CA GLU A 119 19.42 3.56 -7.67
C GLU A 119 19.38 2.24 -8.44
N LEU A 120 18.36 1.40 -8.20
CA LEU A 120 18.27 0.08 -8.81
C LEU A 120 18.02 0.15 -10.32
N ASN A 121 17.20 1.10 -10.78
CA ASN A 121 16.99 1.33 -12.21
C ASN A 121 18.24 1.87 -12.90
N ALA A 122 19.00 2.77 -12.26
CA ALA A 122 20.27 3.26 -12.81
C ALA A 122 21.29 2.12 -12.94
N ARG A 123 21.47 1.32 -11.87
CA ARG A 123 22.34 0.14 -11.90
C ARG A 123 21.94 -0.83 -13.01
N TYR A 124 20.65 -1.11 -13.14
CA TYR A 124 20.16 -2.02 -14.17
C TYR A 124 20.45 -1.52 -15.58
N LYS A 125 20.23 -0.23 -15.84
CA LYS A 125 20.51 0.38 -17.14
C LYS A 125 22.00 0.28 -17.50
N ASP A 126 22.89 0.43 -16.53
CA ASP A 126 24.34 0.31 -16.74
C ASP A 126 24.75 -1.16 -17.01
N GLU A 127 24.14 -2.12 -16.31
CA GLU A 127 24.43 -3.55 -16.46
C GLU A 127 23.77 -4.17 -17.72
N TYR A 128 22.61 -3.66 -18.14
CA TYR A 128 21.78 -4.19 -19.23
C TYR A 128 21.34 -3.09 -20.21
N PRO A 129 22.28 -2.39 -20.88
CA PRO A 129 21.97 -1.22 -21.71
C PRO A 129 21.09 -1.51 -22.94
N GLU A 130 20.98 -2.78 -23.34
CA GLU A 130 20.19 -3.23 -24.47
C GLU A 130 18.70 -3.48 -24.12
N ASP A 131 18.35 -3.59 -22.83
CA ASP A 131 16.95 -3.70 -22.41
C ASP A 131 16.38 -2.28 -22.25
N PRO A 132 15.41 -1.85 -23.09
CA PRO A 132 14.86 -0.50 -23.01
C PRO A 132 13.91 -0.31 -21.81
N ARG A 133 13.59 -1.38 -21.08
CA ARG A 133 12.64 -1.35 -19.94
C ARG A 133 13.35 -0.92 -18.67
N MET A 134 12.62 -0.25 -17.77
CA MET A 134 13.08 -0.06 -16.40
C MET A 134 13.10 -1.39 -15.65
N LEU A 135 13.97 -1.56 -14.67
CA LEU A 135 13.98 -2.76 -13.84
C LEU A 135 12.70 -2.83 -13.00
N ILE A 136 12.48 -1.76 -12.23
CA ILE A 136 11.25 -1.47 -11.49
C ILE A 136 10.47 -0.46 -12.32
N GLU A 137 9.37 -0.91 -12.92
CA GLU A 137 8.51 -0.08 -13.78
C GLU A 137 7.46 0.67 -12.97
N GLY A 138 7.13 0.16 -11.78
CA GLY A 138 6.06 0.71 -10.97
C GLY A 138 6.21 0.55 -9.47
N VAL A 139 5.46 1.36 -8.73
CA VAL A 139 5.29 1.21 -7.28
C VAL A 139 3.80 1.03 -6.92
N GLY A 140 3.51 -0.05 -6.22
CA GLY A 140 2.22 -0.34 -5.64
C GLY A 140 2.08 0.33 -4.27
N MET A 141 1.10 1.20 -4.14
CA MET A 141 0.65 1.74 -2.87
C MET A 141 -0.49 0.87 -2.35
N GLN A 142 -0.23 0.06 -1.32
CA GLN A 142 -1.27 -0.77 -0.69
C GLN A 142 -2.46 0.09 -0.26
N SER A 143 -2.18 1.27 0.31
CA SER A 143 -3.22 2.23 0.72
C SER A 143 -4.20 1.69 1.75
N HIS A 144 -3.66 0.90 2.69
CA HIS A 144 -4.32 0.57 3.95
C HIS A 144 -4.37 1.77 4.90
N ASN A 145 -5.37 2.62 4.70
CA ASN A 145 -5.42 3.97 5.27
C ASN A 145 -6.47 4.10 6.38
N TYR A 146 -6.39 5.16 7.17
CA TYR A 146 -7.33 5.43 8.26
C TYR A 146 -7.94 6.81 8.13
N ILE A 147 -9.24 6.92 8.38
CA ILE A 147 -9.91 8.23 8.35
C ILE A 147 -9.39 9.21 9.40
N GLN A 148 -8.74 8.71 10.45
CA GLN A 148 -8.16 9.54 11.51
C GLN A 148 -6.74 10.04 11.25
N ASP A 149 -5.96 9.40 10.38
CA ASP A 149 -4.49 9.55 10.36
C ASP A 149 -3.89 9.65 8.96
N THR A 150 -4.71 9.49 7.92
CA THR A 150 -4.25 9.51 6.53
C THR A 150 -4.95 10.62 5.73
N PRO A 151 -4.63 11.90 5.98
CA PRO A 151 -5.26 13.00 5.26
C PRO A 151 -4.93 12.95 3.74
N PRO A 152 -5.79 13.46 2.85
CA PRO A 152 -5.55 13.40 1.40
C PRO A 152 -4.23 14.05 0.98
N SER A 153 -3.82 15.11 1.68
CA SER A 153 -2.58 15.82 1.41
C SER A 153 -1.31 14.98 1.69
N SER A 154 -1.38 13.94 2.54
CA SER A 154 -0.25 13.01 2.72
C SER A 154 -0.26 11.94 1.62
N VAL A 155 -1.44 11.47 1.19
CA VAL A 155 -1.58 10.56 0.05
C VAL A 155 -1.04 11.19 -1.23
N GLU A 156 -1.45 12.43 -1.55
CA GLU A 156 -0.96 13.16 -2.72
C GLU A 156 0.57 13.37 -2.67
N ARG A 157 1.11 13.69 -1.50
CA ARG A 157 2.56 13.85 -1.31
C ARG A 157 3.32 12.54 -1.54
N GLY A 158 2.77 11.42 -1.06
CA GLY A 158 3.30 10.09 -1.32
C GLY A 158 3.36 9.78 -2.81
N ILE A 159 2.28 10.04 -3.53
CA ILE A 159 2.21 9.93 -5.00
C ILE A 159 3.30 10.78 -5.66
N GLN A 160 3.39 12.06 -5.32
CA GLN A 160 4.38 12.98 -5.90
C GLN A 160 5.83 12.52 -5.65
N ASN A 161 6.14 12.06 -4.43
CA ASN A 161 7.46 11.55 -4.08
C ASN A 161 7.83 10.32 -4.94
N LEU A 162 6.89 9.41 -5.18
CA LEU A 162 7.13 8.22 -5.98
C LEU A 162 7.25 8.53 -7.48
N LEU A 163 6.36 9.38 -8.02
CA LEU A 163 6.42 9.81 -9.43
C LEU A 163 7.71 10.54 -9.77
N ALA A 164 8.36 11.19 -8.80
CA ALA A 164 9.68 11.81 -8.99
C ALA A 164 10.79 10.80 -9.37
N SER A 165 10.56 9.50 -9.17
CA SER A 165 11.46 8.43 -9.63
C SER A 165 11.20 7.93 -11.06
N GLY A 166 10.17 8.46 -11.74
CA GLY A 166 9.85 8.17 -13.13
C GLY A 166 9.08 6.87 -13.38
N VAL A 167 8.51 6.28 -12.33
CA VAL A 167 7.71 5.04 -12.40
C VAL A 167 6.22 5.31 -12.56
N ASP A 168 5.49 4.30 -13.01
CA ASP A 168 4.03 4.24 -12.89
C ASP A 168 3.61 3.85 -11.47
N LEU A 169 2.34 4.08 -11.13
CA LEU A 169 1.78 3.72 -9.83
C LEU A 169 0.58 2.78 -9.97
N MET A 170 0.34 2.03 -8.91
CA MET A 170 -0.93 1.37 -8.66
C MET A 170 -1.38 1.63 -7.23
N ILE A 171 -2.69 1.79 -7.05
CA ILE A 171 -3.32 1.63 -5.74
C ILE A 171 -3.77 0.17 -5.65
N THR A 172 -3.11 -0.63 -4.83
CA THR A 172 -3.14 -2.10 -4.94
C THR A 172 -4.10 -2.76 -3.96
N GLU A 173 -4.31 -2.19 -2.77
CA GLU A 173 -5.01 -2.84 -1.65
C GLU A 173 -5.91 -1.84 -0.88
N LEU A 174 -6.58 -0.94 -1.60
CA LEU A 174 -7.31 0.18 -1.00
C LEU A 174 -8.39 -0.31 -0.02
N ASP A 175 -8.26 0.13 1.22
CA ASP A 175 -9.29 0.12 2.24
C ASP A 175 -9.09 1.33 3.17
N LEU A 176 -10.18 1.82 3.77
CA LEU A 176 -10.16 3.04 4.57
C LEU A 176 -10.83 2.80 5.92
N PHE A 177 -10.03 2.48 6.94
CA PHE A 177 -10.53 2.06 8.24
C PHE A 177 -11.18 3.22 9.02
N CYS A 178 -12.39 2.98 9.51
CA CYS A 178 -13.13 3.93 10.35
C CYS A 178 -12.66 3.94 11.82
N PHE A 179 -11.97 2.89 12.23
CA PHE A 179 -11.45 2.72 13.59
C PHE A 179 -9.95 2.41 13.52
N PHE A 180 -9.18 2.94 14.44
CA PHE A 180 -7.73 2.75 14.55
C PHE A 180 -7.40 1.67 15.58
N PRO A 181 -6.32 0.87 15.42
CA PRO A 181 -5.84 -0.06 16.43
C PRO A 181 -5.86 0.44 17.89
N TRP A 182 -5.49 1.70 18.16
CA TRP A 182 -5.45 2.26 19.51
C TRP A 182 -6.79 2.72 20.08
N ASN A 183 -7.79 3.00 19.24
CA ASN A 183 -9.19 3.19 19.67
C ASN A 183 -10.05 1.95 19.38
N ALA A 184 -9.38 0.80 19.25
CA ALA A 184 -9.87 -0.58 19.16
C ALA A 184 -10.31 -1.13 17.81
N GLN A 185 -10.17 -2.46 17.72
CA GLN A 185 -10.95 -3.31 16.83
C GLN A 185 -12.34 -3.48 17.47
N PRO A 186 -13.44 -3.18 16.76
CA PRO A 186 -14.74 -3.72 17.13
C PRO A 186 -14.63 -5.25 17.07
N THR A 187 -14.55 -5.90 18.24
CA THR A 187 -14.44 -7.37 18.34
C THR A 187 -15.70 -8.05 17.80
N ILE A 188 -16.79 -7.29 17.72
CA ILE A 188 -18.03 -7.65 17.04
C ILE A 188 -18.22 -6.65 15.90
N TYR A 189 -18.45 -7.20 14.71
CA TYR A 189 -18.83 -6.43 13.55
C TYR A 189 -20.23 -5.83 13.74
N LEU A 190 -20.38 -4.57 13.35
CA LEU A 190 -21.66 -3.87 13.22
C LEU A 190 -21.57 -2.91 12.04
N ASP A 191 -22.60 -2.87 11.18
CA ASP A 191 -22.68 -1.86 10.12
C ASP A 191 -22.69 -0.46 10.75
N LEU A 192 -22.11 0.54 10.08
CA LEU A 192 -22.05 1.90 10.62
C LEU A 192 -23.47 2.48 10.85
N LYS A 193 -24.39 2.24 9.91
CA LYS A 193 -25.82 2.61 10.04
C LYS A 193 -26.51 2.06 11.29
N ASP A 194 -26.03 0.94 11.85
CA ASP A 194 -26.64 0.29 13.01
C ASP A 194 -26.05 0.78 14.35
N ARG A 195 -25.03 1.63 14.33
CA ARG A 195 -24.45 2.28 15.51
C ARG A 195 -25.26 3.52 15.86
N LEU A 196 -26.39 3.33 16.52
CA LEU A 196 -27.40 4.37 16.73
C LEU A 196 -27.10 5.33 17.89
N LYS A 197 -26.12 5.03 18.74
CA LYS A 197 -25.79 5.83 19.94
C LYS A 197 -24.28 6.04 20.08
N ALA A 198 -23.90 7.11 20.78
CA ALA A 198 -22.50 7.44 21.06
C ALA A 198 -21.72 6.29 21.72
N ALA A 199 -22.36 5.53 22.63
CA ALA A 199 -21.75 4.36 23.26
C ALA A 199 -21.36 3.25 22.27
N ASP A 200 -22.04 3.17 21.12
CA ASP A 200 -21.73 2.21 20.05
C ASP A 200 -20.50 2.62 19.23
N LEU A 201 -19.98 3.83 19.43
CA LEU A 201 -18.80 4.37 18.77
C LEU A 201 -17.53 4.29 19.63
N MET A 202 -17.69 3.96 20.91
CA MET A 202 -16.58 3.93 21.86
C MET A 202 -15.61 2.80 21.54
N GLY A 203 -14.33 3.12 21.56
CA GLY A 203 -13.27 2.12 21.52
C GLY A 203 -13.27 1.21 22.74
N VAL A 204 -12.84 -0.04 22.59
CA VAL A 204 -12.66 -0.98 23.71
C VAL A 204 -11.22 -1.00 24.27
N ASN A 205 -10.26 -0.44 23.55
CA ASN A 205 -8.82 -0.42 23.85
C ASN A 205 -8.30 1.03 23.95
N GLY A 206 -7.09 1.20 24.49
CA GLY A 206 -6.44 2.51 24.60
C GLY A 206 -6.82 3.34 25.83
N THR A 207 -6.38 4.60 25.83
CA THR A 207 -6.71 5.61 26.84
C THR A 207 -8.17 6.06 26.70
N GLN A 208 -8.73 6.70 27.73
CA GLN A 208 -10.11 7.19 27.67
C GLN A 208 -10.32 8.14 26.48
N ALA A 209 -9.40 9.08 26.25
CA ALA A 209 -9.45 9.99 25.10
C ALA A 209 -9.37 9.26 23.74
N GLN A 210 -8.67 8.12 23.66
CA GLN A 210 -8.67 7.30 22.45
C GLN A 210 -10.03 6.62 22.25
N LYS A 211 -10.61 6.06 23.32
CA LYS A 211 -11.93 5.43 23.26
C LYS A 211 -13.04 6.41 22.89
N ASP A 212 -12.93 7.65 23.37
CA ASP A 212 -13.92 8.71 23.16
C ASP A 212 -13.65 9.54 21.90
N TYR A 213 -12.68 9.15 21.04
CA TYR A 213 -12.22 9.93 19.89
C TYR A 213 -13.35 10.55 19.05
N TRP A 214 -14.38 9.76 18.74
CA TRP A 214 -15.53 10.20 17.96
C TRP A 214 -16.48 11.09 18.76
N ILE A 215 -16.74 10.73 20.01
CA ILE A 215 -17.64 11.44 20.91
C ILE A 215 -17.10 12.83 21.22
N ASP A 216 -15.80 12.94 21.50
CA ASP A 216 -15.09 14.19 21.77
C ASP A 216 -15.11 15.14 20.55
N ARG A 217 -15.40 14.62 19.36
CA ARG A 217 -15.56 15.37 18.10
C ARG A 217 -17.02 15.66 17.74
N GLY A 218 -17.95 15.34 18.64
CA GLY A 218 -19.38 15.58 18.43
C GLY A 218 -20.08 14.56 17.54
N VAL A 219 -19.43 13.43 17.22
CA VAL A 219 -20.05 12.33 16.47
C VAL A 219 -20.90 11.49 17.43
N THR A 220 -22.15 11.26 17.04
CA THR A 220 -23.20 10.68 17.88
C THR A 220 -23.72 9.33 17.40
N ASN A 221 -23.52 9.00 16.12
CA ASN A 221 -23.91 7.72 15.51
C ASN A 221 -22.94 7.34 14.37
N GLY A 222 -23.03 6.10 13.89
CA GLY A 222 -22.12 5.60 12.86
C GLY A 222 -22.42 6.13 11.45
N SER A 223 -23.65 6.57 11.15
CA SER A 223 -23.95 7.23 9.87
C SER A 223 -23.12 8.50 9.66
N GLN A 224 -22.81 9.25 10.73
CA GLN A 224 -21.88 10.39 10.64
C GLN A 224 -20.44 9.95 10.33
N ILE A 225 -19.99 8.79 10.83
CA ILE A 225 -18.68 8.22 10.47
C ILE A 225 -18.69 7.77 9.01
N GLU A 226 -19.81 7.22 8.52
CA GLU A 226 -19.97 6.79 7.13
C GLU A 226 -19.83 7.96 6.16
N VAL A 227 -20.44 9.12 6.45
CA VAL A 227 -20.25 10.36 5.68
C VAL A 227 -18.78 10.81 5.70
N ILE A 228 -18.13 10.83 6.87
CA ILE A 228 -16.70 11.20 6.98
C ILE A 228 -15.82 10.28 6.13
N GLN A 229 -16.09 8.97 6.17
CA GLN A 229 -15.37 8.00 5.34
C GLN A 229 -15.59 8.26 3.85
N ALA A 230 -16.82 8.54 3.45
CA ALA A 230 -17.20 8.80 2.07
C ALA A 230 -16.55 10.09 1.53
N GLU A 231 -16.57 11.18 2.31
CA GLU A 231 -15.88 12.43 1.96
C GLU A 231 -14.39 12.20 1.73
N LEU A 232 -13.73 11.44 2.61
CA LEU A 232 -12.31 11.15 2.46
C LEU A 232 -12.02 10.24 1.25
N PHE A 233 -12.89 9.28 0.96
CA PHE A 233 -12.81 8.51 -0.29
C PHE A 233 -12.95 9.41 -1.52
N ALA A 234 -13.90 10.35 -1.52
CA ALA A 234 -14.08 11.28 -2.64
C ALA A 234 -12.81 12.12 -2.87
N GLU A 235 -12.22 12.66 -1.79
CA GLU A 235 -10.96 13.41 -1.87
C GLU A 235 -9.79 12.56 -2.40
N TYR A 236 -9.68 11.30 -1.97
CA TYR A 236 -8.70 10.37 -2.53
C TYR A 236 -8.91 10.13 -4.02
N PHE A 237 -10.15 9.91 -4.46
CA PHE A 237 -10.45 9.66 -5.87
C PHE A 237 -10.29 10.92 -6.73
N GLN A 238 -10.49 12.12 -6.20
CA GLN A 238 -10.08 13.36 -6.89
C GLN A 238 -8.57 13.41 -7.11
N ILE A 239 -7.77 13.03 -6.10
CA ILE A 239 -6.32 12.93 -6.24
C ILE A 239 -5.96 11.85 -7.26
N TYR A 240 -6.54 10.66 -7.20
CA TYR A 240 -6.24 9.60 -8.16
C TYR A 240 -6.60 10.00 -9.59
N LYS A 241 -7.73 10.69 -9.80
CA LYS A 241 -8.11 11.27 -11.10
C LYS A 241 -7.11 12.32 -11.59
N LYS A 242 -6.59 13.17 -10.70
CA LYS A 242 -5.56 14.17 -11.03
C LYS A 242 -4.27 13.54 -11.54
N TYR A 243 -3.91 12.34 -11.07
CA TYR A 243 -2.70 11.61 -11.47
C TYR A 243 -3.01 10.38 -12.35
N ALA A 244 -4.19 10.32 -12.98
CA ALA A 244 -4.65 9.14 -13.72
C ALA A 244 -3.72 8.72 -14.87
N ASP A 245 -3.00 9.65 -15.48
CA ASP A 245 -2.01 9.37 -16.52
C ASP A 245 -0.82 8.52 -16.03
N HIS A 246 -0.66 8.39 -14.70
CA HIS A 246 0.39 7.61 -14.05
C HIS A 246 -0.14 6.55 -13.09
N ILE A 247 -1.46 6.37 -12.96
CA ILE A 247 -2.07 5.35 -12.09
C ILE A 247 -2.76 4.32 -12.97
N ASP A 248 -2.10 3.17 -13.16
CA ASP A 248 -2.58 2.10 -14.02
C ASP A 248 -3.83 1.39 -13.45
N ARG A 249 -3.96 1.36 -12.12
CA ARG A 249 -4.99 0.58 -11.42
C ARG A 249 -5.31 1.14 -10.04
N VAL A 250 -6.60 1.10 -9.68
CA VAL A 250 -7.08 1.24 -8.31
C VAL A 250 -7.88 -0.01 -7.94
N THR A 251 -7.39 -0.76 -6.93
CA THR A 251 -7.98 -2.02 -6.46
C THR A 251 -8.34 -1.89 -4.99
N PHE A 252 -9.57 -2.27 -4.63
CA PHE A 252 -10.00 -2.41 -3.24
C PHE A 252 -9.58 -3.75 -2.64
N TRP A 253 -9.21 -3.78 -1.35
CA TRP A 253 -8.81 -5.01 -0.65
C TRP A 253 -9.98 -5.77 -0.02
N GLY A 254 -10.96 -6.07 -0.87
CA GLY A 254 -12.17 -6.80 -0.50
C GLY A 254 -13.41 -6.22 -1.16
N LEU A 255 -14.54 -6.90 -0.95
CA LEU A 255 -15.83 -6.49 -1.50
C LEU A 255 -16.69 -5.80 -0.44
N SER A 256 -17.08 -6.51 0.61
CA SER A 256 -17.88 -5.97 1.72
C SER A 256 -17.08 -5.86 3.00
N ASP A 257 -17.53 -5.00 3.92
CA ASP A 257 -16.89 -4.82 5.23
C ASP A 257 -16.75 -6.15 5.97
N THR A 258 -17.67 -7.10 5.79
CA THR A 258 -17.60 -8.44 6.41
C THR A 258 -16.57 -9.37 5.79
N ALA A 259 -16.15 -9.13 4.55
CA ALA A 259 -15.12 -9.89 3.84
C ALA A 259 -13.71 -9.32 4.04
N SER A 260 -13.58 -8.13 4.63
CA SER A 260 -12.27 -7.52 4.87
C SER A 260 -11.45 -8.30 5.91
N TRP A 261 -10.14 -8.38 5.67
CA TRP A 261 -9.16 -8.81 6.67
C TRP A 261 -9.18 -7.98 7.95
N ARG A 262 -9.73 -6.75 7.89
CA ARG A 262 -10.01 -5.88 9.03
C ARG A 262 -11.50 -5.66 9.23
N ARG A 263 -12.27 -6.75 9.17
CA ARG A 263 -13.73 -6.79 9.31
C ARG A 263 -14.33 -5.80 10.30
N GLY A 264 -13.77 -5.67 11.51
CA GLY A 264 -14.29 -4.76 12.53
C GLY A 264 -14.23 -3.27 12.18
N HIS A 265 -13.50 -2.86 11.14
CA HIS A 265 -13.13 -1.46 10.89
C HIS A 265 -14.02 -0.75 9.85
N ASN A 266 -15.07 -1.41 9.36
CA ASN A 266 -15.94 -0.95 8.27
C ASN A 266 -15.18 -0.33 7.07
N PRO A 267 -14.16 -1.00 6.48
CA PRO A 267 -13.21 -0.34 5.58
C PRO A 267 -13.64 -0.09 4.13
N LEU A 268 -14.68 -0.78 3.66
CA LEU A 268 -15.00 -0.99 2.25
C LEU A 268 -16.31 -0.31 1.86
N LEU A 269 -16.76 -0.54 0.62
CA LEU A 269 -17.88 0.18 0.01
C LEU A 269 -19.25 -0.42 0.31
N TRP A 270 -19.30 -1.64 0.86
CA TRP A 270 -20.53 -2.40 1.04
C TRP A 270 -20.70 -2.87 2.47
N ASN A 271 -21.92 -2.71 2.99
CA ASN A 271 -22.33 -3.24 4.29
C ASN A 271 -22.45 -4.77 4.28
N SER A 272 -22.76 -5.36 5.44
CA SER A 272 -22.89 -6.82 5.60
C SER A 272 -24.01 -7.45 4.77
N ASP A 273 -25.04 -6.67 4.46
CA ASP A 273 -26.22 -7.03 3.70
C ASP A 273 -26.13 -6.65 2.21
N TRP A 274 -24.94 -6.25 1.74
CA TRP A 274 -24.68 -5.78 0.37
C TRP A 274 -25.45 -4.51 -0.01
N ILE A 275 -25.92 -3.74 0.97
CA ILE A 275 -26.37 -2.38 0.72
C ILE A 275 -25.12 -1.49 0.55
N PRO A 276 -25.05 -0.67 -0.52
CA PRO A 276 -23.93 0.25 -0.72
C PRO A 276 -23.89 1.29 0.39
N LYS A 277 -22.68 1.60 0.86
CA LYS A 277 -22.42 2.71 1.78
C LYS A 277 -22.31 4.02 1.01
N ASP A 278 -22.33 5.15 1.71
CA ASP A 278 -22.02 6.46 1.10
C ASP A 278 -20.68 6.46 0.34
N ALA A 279 -19.69 5.69 0.84
CA ALA A 279 -18.40 5.50 0.20
C ALA A 279 -18.52 4.98 -1.26
N PHE A 280 -19.51 4.14 -1.58
CA PHE A 280 -19.74 3.67 -2.95
C PHE A 280 -20.09 4.82 -3.89
N TYR A 281 -20.98 5.71 -3.47
CA TYR A 281 -21.41 6.86 -4.27
C TYR A 281 -20.29 7.90 -4.38
N ALA A 282 -19.58 8.15 -3.28
CA ALA A 282 -18.42 9.04 -3.24
C ALA A 282 -17.29 8.62 -4.20
N VAL A 283 -17.01 7.32 -4.30
CA VAL A 283 -16.01 6.79 -5.24
C VAL A 283 -16.49 6.88 -6.70
N SER A 284 -17.80 6.75 -6.93
CA SER A 284 -18.39 6.74 -8.28
C SER A 284 -18.50 8.14 -8.90
N ASP A 285 -18.79 9.16 -8.09
CA ASP A 285 -18.85 10.57 -8.48
C ASP A 285 -18.28 11.47 -7.37
N PRO A 286 -16.95 11.57 -7.25
CA PRO A 286 -16.33 12.25 -6.12
C PRO A 286 -16.60 13.76 -6.10
N GLU A 287 -16.65 14.42 -7.26
CA GLU A 287 -17.02 15.84 -7.34
C GLU A 287 -18.49 16.07 -6.97
N GLY A 288 -19.40 15.23 -7.45
CA GLY A 288 -20.83 15.32 -7.15
C GLY A 288 -21.13 15.10 -5.66
N TYR A 289 -20.52 14.07 -5.05
CA TYR A 289 -20.70 13.74 -3.65
C TYR A 289 -20.22 14.87 -2.71
N LEU A 290 -19.06 15.47 -3.00
CA LEU A 290 -18.56 16.60 -2.21
C LEU A 290 -19.40 17.86 -2.42
N ALA A 291 -19.92 18.09 -3.64
CA ALA A 291 -20.78 19.24 -3.94
C ALA A 291 -22.17 19.16 -3.27
N SER A 292 -22.70 17.95 -3.00
CA SER A 292 -23.98 17.76 -2.31
C SER A 292 -23.90 17.92 -0.79
N GLY A 293 -22.69 18.06 -0.23
CA GLY A 293 -22.46 18.10 1.21
C GLY A 293 -22.59 16.72 1.86
N GLY A 294 -22.17 15.65 1.17
CA GLY A 294 -22.13 14.30 1.72
C GLY A 294 -23.51 13.62 1.80
N VAL A 295 -24.47 14.07 1.01
CA VAL A 295 -25.81 13.47 0.92
C VAL A 295 -25.91 12.73 -0.42
N SER A 296 -26.05 11.41 -0.36
CA SER A 296 -26.35 10.54 -1.51
C SER A 296 -27.85 10.28 -1.68
#